data_AF-A0A7X7WXS2-F1
#
_entry.id   AF-A0A7X7WXS2-F1
#
_cell.length_a   1.000
_cell.length_b   1.000
_cell.length_c   1.000
_cell.angle_alpha   90.00
_cell.angle_beta   90.00
_cell.angle_gamma   90.00
#
_symmetry.space_group_name_H-M   'P 1'
#
loop_
_entity.id
_entity.type
_entity.pdbx_description
1 polymer ?
#
loop_
_entity_poly.entity_id
_entity_poly.type
_entity_poly.pdbx_seq_one_letter_code
_entity_poly.pdbx_strand_id
1 'polypeptide(L)'
;SQAITILLAENDRVFYFTGLPTDAKKTMQETTYSADGVRKMLQEHNIDAMQKAQDLKRQKELLKVSSDEYTKKLDEIKGGKDTPTVIIKALDTASYKNLIDALDEMQICNIGKYVIDKMDPETKALIKDFEAKGGAAKN
;
A
#
# COMPACT_ATOMS: atom_id res chain seq x y z
N SER A 1 -8.69 10.47 -3.60
CA SER A 1 -7.46 9.65 -3.71
C SER A 1 -6.47 10.14 -2.67
N GLN A 2 -6.30 9.38 -1.59
CA GLN A 2 -5.26 9.61 -0.60
C GLN A 2 -3.92 9.06 -1.12
N ALA A 3 -2.80 9.64 -0.67
CA ALA A 3 -1.47 9.17 -1.00
C ALA A 3 -0.87 8.40 0.20
N ILE A 4 -0.31 7.23 -0.06
CA ILE A 4 0.38 6.40 0.93
C ILE A 4 1.80 6.18 0.42
N THR A 5 2.80 6.47 1.24
CA THR A 5 4.19 6.13 0.92
C THR A 5 4.62 4.96 1.79
N ILE A 6 5.12 3.91 1.15
CA ILE A 6 5.67 2.70 1.77
C ILE A 6 7.17 2.69 1.55
N LEU A 7 7.92 2.54 2.63
CA LEU A 7 9.38 2.49 2.67
C LEU A 7 9.81 1.08 3.07
N LEU A 8 10.50 0.39 2.17
CA LEU A 8 11.00 -0.97 2.40
C LEU A 8 12.40 -0.89 2.99
N ALA A 9 12.66 -1.65 4.05
CA ALA A 9 13.93 -1.69 4.75
C ALA A 9 14.42 -3.13 4.96
N GLU A 10 15.59 -3.28 5.58
CA GLU A 10 16.15 -4.57 5.98
C GLU A 10 15.30 -5.27 7.05
N ASN A 11 15.52 -6.58 7.23
CA ASN A 11 14.84 -7.42 8.23
C ASN A 11 13.31 -7.44 8.09
N ASP A 12 12.80 -7.39 6.86
CA ASP A 12 11.37 -7.38 6.54
C ASP A 12 10.56 -6.24 7.19
N ARG A 13 11.26 -5.16 7.57
CA ARG A 13 10.66 -3.95 8.13
C ARG A 13 10.06 -3.10 7.03
N VAL A 14 8.87 -2.59 7.30
CA VAL A 14 8.14 -1.68 6.42
C VAL A 14 7.79 -0.45 7.21
N PHE A 15 8.16 0.73 6.72
CA PHE A 15 7.62 1.98 7.25
C PHE A 15 6.59 2.52 6.29
N TYR A 16 5.60 3.24 6.80
CA TYR A 16 4.68 3.95 5.95
C TYR A 16 4.23 5.25 6.57
N PHE A 17 3.81 6.18 5.72
CA PHE A 17 3.11 7.38 6.12
C PHE A 17 2.07 7.76 5.06
N THR A 18 1.07 8.52 5.49
CA THR A 18 -0.02 9.01 4.62
C THR A 18 0.13 10.50 4.41
N GLY A 19 -0.19 10.99 3.22
CA GLY A 19 -0.13 12.42 2.88
C GLY A 19 1.23 12.85 2.34
N LEU A 20 1.62 14.10 2.65
CA LEU A 20 2.88 14.68 2.19
C LEU A 20 4.05 14.23 3.08
N PRO A 21 5.30 14.27 2.59
CA PRO A 21 6.48 13.98 3.43
C PRO A 21 6.56 14.83 4.70
N THR A 22 6.01 16.05 4.68
CA THR A 22 5.91 16.92 5.86
C THR A 22 5.00 16.36 6.96
N ASP A 23 4.03 15.51 6.59
CA ASP A 23 3.10 14.87 7.52
C ASP A 23 3.71 13.62 8.18
N ALA A 24 4.77 13.06 7.59
CA ALA A 24 5.40 11.82 8.05
C ALA A 24 5.82 11.88 9.53
N LYS A 25 6.30 13.03 10.01
CA LYS A 25 6.66 13.19 11.44
C LYS A 25 5.50 12.92 12.41
N LYS A 26 4.26 12.97 11.95
CA LYS A 26 3.04 12.71 12.74
C LYS A 26 2.39 11.37 12.42
N THR A 27 2.49 10.91 11.17
CA THR A 27 1.71 9.76 10.67
C THR A 27 2.55 8.50 10.46
N MET A 28 3.89 8.63 10.44
CA MET A 28 4.80 7.53 10.16
C MET A 28 4.67 6.42 11.20
N GLN A 29 4.60 5.20 10.71
CA GLN A 29 4.45 3.98 11.49
C GLN A 29 5.34 2.90 10.90
N GLU A 30 5.74 1.94 11.74
CA GLU A 30 6.44 0.73 11.34
C GLU A 30 5.47 -0.46 11.36
N THR A 31 5.63 -1.36 10.40
CA THR A 31 4.83 -2.57 10.21
C THR A 31 5.67 -3.67 9.53
N THR A 32 5.05 -4.81 9.25
CA THR A 32 5.67 -6.00 8.64
C THR A 32 4.88 -6.47 7.43
N TYR A 33 5.39 -7.47 6.71
CA TYR A 33 4.65 -8.15 5.61
C TYR A 33 3.65 -9.21 6.09
N SER A 34 3.43 -9.32 7.41
CA SER A 34 2.40 -10.24 7.92
C SER A 34 0.99 -9.77 7.53
N ALA A 35 0.01 -10.67 7.61
CA ALA A 35 -1.39 -10.34 7.28
C ALA A 35 -1.96 -9.21 8.14
N ASP A 36 -1.51 -9.10 9.41
CA ASP A 36 -1.89 -8.04 10.33
C ASP A 36 -1.08 -6.75 10.15
N GLY A 37 -0.03 -6.79 9.33
CA GLY A 37 0.85 -5.66 9.06
C GLY A 37 0.40 -4.81 7.88
N VAL A 38 1.28 -4.66 6.89
CA VAL A 38 1.08 -3.78 5.72
C VAL A 38 -0.21 -4.12 4.96
N ARG A 39 -0.61 -5.40 4.92
CA ARG A 39 -1.86 -5.82 4.28
C ARG A 39 -3.06 -5.18 4.96
N LYS A 40 -3.20 -5.36 6.26
CA LYS A 40 -4.28 -4.76 7.05
C LYS A 40 -4.31 -3.25 6.89
N MET A 41 -3.16 -2.59 6.96
CA MET A 41 -3.04 -1.14 6.72
C MET A 41 -3.61 -0.76 5.35
N LEU A 42 -3.23 -1.46 4.28
CA LEU A 42 -3.70 -1.18 2.92
C LEU A 42 -5.20 -1.44 2.77
N GLN A 43 -5.71 -2.50 3.40
CA GLN A 43 -7.15 -2.81 3.42
C GLN A 43 -7.95 -1.72 4.13
N GLU A 44 -7.48 -1.25 5.29
CA GLU A 44 -8.11 -0.17 6.06
C GLU A 44 -8.18 1.15 5.26
N HIS A 45 -7.20 1.40 4.38
CA HIS A 45 -7.18 2.60 3.53
C HIS A 45 -7.88 2.38 2.17
N ASN A 46 -8.32 1.16 1.85
CA ASN A 46 -8.94 0.82 0.56
C ASN A 46 -10.29 0.08 0.70
N ILE A 47 -10.96 0.22 1.85
CA ILE A 47 -12.20 -0.50 2.20
C ILE A 47 -13.26 -0.38 1.09
N ASP A 48 -13.52 0.85 0.63
CA ASP A 48 -14.58 1.13 -0.35
C ASP A 48 -14.34 0.43 -1.69
N ALA A 49 -13.09 0.48 -2.20
CA ALA A 49 -12.75 -0.18 -3.45
C ALA A 49 -12.79 -1.70 -3.30
N MET A 50 -12.36 -2.24 -2.15
CA MET A 50 -12.42 -3.67 -1.87
C MET A 50 -13.87 -4.18 -1.81
N GLN A 51 -14.76 -3.44 -1.16
CA GLN A 51 -16.18 -3.78 -1.12
C GLN A 51 -16.79 -3.79 -2.52
N LYS A 52 -16.52 -2.76 -3.33
CA LYS A 52 -16.96 -2.69 -4.73
C LYS A 52 -16.41 -3.86 -5.56
N ALA A 53 -15.14 -4.22 -5.38
CA ALA A 53 -14.52 -5.34 -6.09
C ALA A 53 -15.13 -6.70 -5.67
N GLN A 54 -15.46 -6.86 -4.38
CA GLN A 54 -16.14 -8.04 -3.85
C GLN A 54 -17.56 -8.18 -4.40
N ASP A 55 -18.32 -7.08 -4.42
CA ASP A 55 -19.68 -7.06 -5.00
C ASP A 55 -19.66 -7.36 -6.50
N LEU A 56 -18.70 -6.79 -7.22
CA LEU A 56 -18.49 -7.06 -8.65
C LEU A 56 -18.13 -8.53 -8.89
N LYS A 57 -17.29 -9.13 -8.04
CA LYS A 57 -16.97 -10.57 -8.09
C LYS A 57 -18.22 -11.43 -7.89
N ARG A 58 -19.06 -11.09 -6.92
CA ARG A 58 -20.34 -11.78 -6.70
C ARG A 58 -21.28 -11.65 -7.90
N GLN A 59 -21.33 -10.49 -8.54
CA GLN A 59 -22.14 -10.30 -9.75
C GLN A 59 -21.66 -11.17 -10.92
N LYS A 60 -20.34 -11.33 -11.07
CA LYS A 60 -19.74 -12.26 -12.05
C LYS A 60 -20.12 -13.71 -11.75
N GLU A 61 -20.01 -14.14 -10.49
CA GLU A 61 -20.38 -15.50 -10.05
C GLU A 61 -21.87 -15.80 -10.29
N LEU A 62 -22.73 -14.79 -10.16
CA LEU A 62 -24.15 -14.86 -10.48
C LEU A 62 -24.46 -14.69 -11.99
N LEU A 63 -23.44 -14.66 -12.85
CA LEU A 63 -23.54 -14.47 -14.31
C LEU A 63 -24.27 -13.18 -14.72
N LYS A 64 -24.33 -12.17 -13.85
CA LYS A 64 -24.96 -10.87 -14.13
C LYS A 64 -24.08 -9.93 -14.94
N VAL A 65 -22.78 -10.23 -15.02
CA VAL A 65 -21.75 -9.45 -15.69
C VAL A 65 -20.84 -10.42 -16.44
N SER A 66 -20.47 -10.09 -17.68
CA SER A 66 -19.56 -10.91 -18.48
C SER A 66 -18.12 -10.87 -17.94
N SER A 67 -17.26 -11.79 -18.37
CA SER A 67 -15.85 -11.76 -17.96
C SER A 67 -15.15 -10.47 -18.40
N ASP A 68 -15.45 -9.96 -19.60
CA ASP A 68 -14.83 -8.75 -20.14
C ASP A 68 -15.29 -7.49 -19.39
N GLU A 69 -16.59 -7.41 -19.09
CA GLU A 69 -17.17 -6.31 -18.32
C GLU A 69 -16.68 -6.34 -16.87
N TYR A 70 -16.50 -7.53 -16.28
CA TYR A 70 -15.88 -7.69 -14.96
C TYR A 70 -14.48 -7.10 -14.93
N THR A 71 -13.63 -7.46 -15.90
CA THR A 71 -12.24 -6.97 -15.95
C THR A 71 -12.20 -5.45 -16.06
N LYS A 72 -13.00 -4.85 -16.97
CA LYS A 72 -13.06 -3.39 -17.15
C LYS A 72 -13.50 -2.68 -15.86
N LYS A 73 -14.58 -3.12 -15.24
CA LYS A 73 -15.08 -2.52 -13.99
C LYS A 73 -14.10 -2.71 -12.84
N LEU A 74 -13.39 -3.84 -12.78
CA LEU A 74 -12.37 -4.08 -11.75
C LEU A 74 -11.19 -3.11 -11.92
N ASP A 75 -10.73 -2.88 -13.15
CA ASP A 75 -9.66 -1.91 -13.44
C ASP A 75 -10.09 -0.48 -13.09
N GLU A 76 -11.33 -0.10 -13.39
CA GLU A 76 -11.91 1.19 -12.99
C GLU A 76 -11.96 1.35 -11.47
N ILE A 77 -12.31 0.30 -10.73
CA ILE A 77 -12.29 0.30 -9.25
C ILE A 77 -10.84 0.48 -8.77
N LYS A 78 -9.91 -0.34 -9.24
CA LYS A 78 -8.49 -0.29 -8.86
C LYS A 78 -7.83 1.05 -9.21
N GLY A 79 -8.27 1.71 -10.27
CA GLY A 79 -7.82 3.04 -10.70
C GLY A 79 -8.63 4.22 -10.14
N GLY A 80 -9.75 3.95 -9.47
CA GLY A 80 -10.77 4.93 -9.13
C GLY A 80 -10.33 5.98 -8.10
N LYS A 81 -11.14 7.02 -7.90
CA LYS A 81 -10.85 8.10 -6.94
C LYS A 81 -10.79 7.64 -5.49
N ASP A 82 -11.47 6.54 -5.17
CA ASP A 82 -11.58 5.96 -3.84
C ASP A 82 -10.38 5.05 -3.51
N THR A 83 -9.65 4.60 -4.52
CA THR A 83 -8.43 3.80 -4.34
C THR A 83 -7.23 4.70 -4.09
N PRO A 84 -6.41 4.44 -3.06
CA PRO A 84 -5.24 5.25 -2.78
C PRO A 84 -4.21 5.15 -3.90
N THR A 85 -3.35 6.17 -3.98
CA THR A 85 -2.13 6.11 -4.78
C THR A 85 -0.97 5.73 -3.86
N VAL A 86 -0.28 4.63 -4.15
CA VAL A 86 0.81 4.13 -3.32
C VAL A 86 2.17 4.43 -3.95
N ILE A 87 3.09 5.01 -3.18
CA ILE A 87 4.47 5.23 -3.58
C ILE A 87 5.33 4.21 -2.84
N ILE A 88 6.06 3.38 -3.56
CA ILE A 88 6.95 2.36 -2.99
C ILE A 88 8.38 2.83 -3.18
N LYS A 89 9.11 3.05 -2.08
CA LYS A 89 10.54 3.38 -2.09
C LYS A 89 11.30 2.32 -1.30
N ALA A 90 12.34 1.75 -1.87
CA ALA A 90 13.17 0.76 -1.21
C ALA A 90 14.50 1.39 -0.74
N LEU A 91 14.92 1.09 0.48
CA LEU A 91 16.31 1.32 0.89
C LEU A 91 17.24 0.38 0.14
N ASP A 92 18.52 0.77 0.02
CA ASP A 92 19.56 -0.06 -0.56
C ASP A 92 19.77 -1.38 0.23
N THR A 93 19.31 -1.42 1.48
CA THR A 93 19.34 -2.58 2.37
C THR A 93 18.09 -3.45 2.30
N ALA A 94 17.04 -3.01 1.59
CA ALA A 94 15.85 -3.82 1.36
C ALA A 94 16.16 -4.95 0.38
N SER A 95 15.56 -6.12 0.62
CA SER A 95 15.74 -7.26 -0.28
C SER A 95 14.83 -7.16 -1.51
N TYR A 96 15.19 -7.88 -2.58
CA TYR A 96 14.29 -8.04 -3.73
C TYR A 96 12.94 -8.65 -3.33
N LYS A 97 12.95 -9.59 -2.38
CA LYS A 97 11.74 -10.20 -1.82
C LYS A 97 10.80 -9.14 -1.24
N ASN A 98 11.32 -8.16 -0.52
CA ASN A 98 10.53 -7.07 0.06
C ASN A 98 9.75 -6.28 -1.01
N LEU A 99 10.38 -6.01 -2.16
CA LEU A 99 9.70 -5.33 -3.27
C LEU A 99 8.60 -6.21 -3.87
N ILE A 100 8.87 -7.50 -4.08
CA ILE A 100 7.87 -8.43 -4.63
C ILE A 100 6.68 -8.57 -3.68
N ASP A 101 6.93 -8.77 -2.39
CA ASP A 101 5.88 -8.86 -1.38
C ASP A 101 5.03 -7.58 -1.40
N ALA A 102 5.65 -6.39 -1.46
CA ALA A 102 4.91 -5.12 -1.55
C ALA A 102 4.03 -5.02 -2.81
N LEU A 103 4.49 -5.55 -3.96
CA LEU A 103 3.71 -5.58 -5.20
C LEU A 103 2.56 -6.58 -5.14
N ASP A 104 2.77 -7.73 -4.51
CA ASP A 104 1.73 -8.71 -4.25
C ASP A 104 0.63 -8.10 -3.37
N GLU A 105 1.00 -7.32 -2.35
CA GLU A 105 0.03 -6.59 -1.52
C GLU A 105 -0.79 -5.56 -2.31
N MET A 106 -0.22 -4.91 -3.33
CA MET A 106 -1.00 -4.02 -4.21
C MET A 106 -2.09 -4.80 -4.95
N GLN A 107 -1.78 -6.01 -5.42
CA GLN A 107 -2.75 -6.85 -6.12
C GLN A 107 -3.82 -7.39 -5.16
N ILE A 108 -3.42 -7.90 -4.00
CA ILE A 108 -4.32 -8.46 -2.98
C ILE A 108 -5.30 -7.41 -2.48
N CYS A 109 -4.84 -6.17 -2.27
CA CYS A 109 -5.64 -5.09 -1.74
C CYS A 109 -6.40 -4.30 -2.82
N ASN A 110 -6.42 -4.76 -4.09
CA ASN A 110 -7.07 -4.06 -5.21
C ASN A 110 -6.60 -2.60 -5.41
N ILE A 111 -5.28 -2.37 -5.30
CA ILE A 111 -4.67 -1.06 -5.53
C ILE A 111 -4.02 -1.07 -6.91
N GLY A 112 -4.62 -0.34 -7.87
CA GLY A 112 -4.13 -0.26 -9.24
C GLY A 112 -3.22 0.94 -9.52
N LYS A 113 -3.13 1.90 -8.60
CA LYS A 113 -2.32 3.11 -8.75
C LYS A 113 -1.14 3.07 -7.80
N TYR A 114 0.02 2.69 -8.33
CA TYR A 114 1.25 2.73 -7.57
C TYR A 114 2.44 3.10 -8.44
N VAL A 115 3.47 3.66 -7.79
CA VAL A 115 4.73 4.06 -8.41
C VAL A 115 5.88 3.52 -7.57
N ILE A 116 6.85 2.87 -8.22
CA ILE A 116 8.13 2.55 -7.59
C ILE A 116 9.06 3.73 -7.85
N ASP A 117 9.49 4.39 -6.77
CA ASP A 117 10.33 5.57 -6.84
C ASP A 117 11.66 5.35 -6.11
N LYS A 118 12.66 6.16 -6.46
CA LYS A 118 13.96 6.13 -5.80
C LYS A 118 13.86 6.74 -4.41
N MET A 119 14.66 6.19 -3.50
CA MET A 119 14.80 6.75 -2.16
C MET A 119 15.63 8.04 -2.23
N ASP A 120 15.06 9.14 -1.73
CA ASP A 120 15.71 10.44 -1.62
C ASP A 120 16.29 10.66 -0.20
N PRO A 121 17.27 11.57 -0.04
CA PRO A 121 17.91 11.84 1.25
C PRO A 121 16.94 12.30 2.34
N GLU A 122 15.90 13.06 1.99
CA GLU A 122 14.91 13.56 2.95
C GLU A 122 14.08 12.41 3.53
N THR A 123 13.65 11.49 2.68
CA THR A 123 12.92 10.28 3.08
C THR A 123 13.81 9.34 3.91
N LYS A 124 15.09 9.20 3.57
CA LYS A 124 16.05 8.45 4.42
C LYS A 124 16.18 9.08 5.81
N ALA A 125 16.14 10.41 5.91
CA ALA A 125 16.19 11.10 7.19
C ALA A 125 14.93 10.86 8.04
N LEU A 126 13.75 10.74 7.43
CA LEU A 126 12.50 10.40 8.14
C LEU A 126 12.58 9.05 8.87
N ILE A 127 13.15 8.02 8.24
CA ILE A 127 13.35 6.70 8.87
C ILE A 127 14.28 6.83 10.09
N LYS A 128 15.42 7.51 9.93
CA LYS A 128 16.38 7.71 11.02
C LYS A 128 15.77 8.48 12.19
N ASP A 129 15.02 9.54 11.90
CA ASP A 129 14.32 10.35 12.91
C ASP A 129 13.26 9.52 13.66
N PHE A 130 12.56 8.62 12.96
CA PHE A 130 11.57 7.73 13.55
C PHE A 130 12.21 6.70 14.48
N GLU A 131 13.32 6.08 14.05
CA GLU A 131 14.08 5.12 14.84
C GLU A 131 14.70 5.77 16.09
N ALA A 132 15.26 6.99 15.94
CA ALA A 132 15.84 7.73 17.07
C ALA A 132 14.80 8.09 18.15
N LYS A 133 13.52 8.16 17.79
CA LYS A 133 12.40 8.42 18.72
C LYS A 133 11.82 7.15 19.36
N GLY A 134 12.42 5.99 19.11
CA GLY A 134 12.03 4.72 19.73
C GLY A 134 10.92 3.96 19.00
N GLY A 135 10.49 4.40 17.82
CA GLY A 135 9.51 3.72 16.97
C GLY A 135 8.09 3.65 17.55
N ALA A 136 7.09 4.07 16.78
CA ALA A 136 5.69 3.74 17.06
C ALA A 136 5.33 2.45 16.33
N ALA A 137 5.63 1.30 16.93
CA ALA A 137 5.18 0.01 16.39
C ALA A 137 3.67 -0.14 16.61
N LYS A 138 2.92 -0.41 15.54
CA LYS A 138 1.57 -0.97 15.65
C LYS A 138 1.63 -2.45 15.29
N ASN A 139 1.21 -3.27 16.26
CA ASN A 139 0.96 -4.69 16.08
C ASN A 139 -0.28 -4.92 15.21
#